data_AF-A0ABD1ULN7-F1
#
_entry.id   AF-A0ABD1ULN7-F1
#
_cell.length_a   1.000
_cell.length_b   1.000
_cell.length_c   1.000
_cell.angle_alpha   90.00
_cell.angle_beta   90.00
_cell.angle_gamma   90.00
#
_symmetry.space_group_name_H-M   'P 1'
#
loop_
_entity.id
_entity.type
_entity.pdbx_description
1 polymer ?
#
loop_
_entity_poly.entity_id
_entity_poly.type
_entity_poly.pdbx_seq_one_letter_code
_entity_poly.pdbx_strand_id
1 'polypeptide(L)'
;MDAQAVKKYFTPKWEEFSSHGELEDVLEASLASAIRASAMQMKVLGEFRMRMQEQRKLVAQASKADKEHKQALEGLQGLQATLDSTRTAYEYMEADLKESDSNLLNLTKQLNNANAAQKVAAEALEIANKEKRRLLKEAKSRDEEISGLRKDLELSQNGRKEAEAEKREVEAQLANAEADFVANFHNTEAYTNFSDYFSRVGQQEGLTAL
;
A
#
# COMPACT_ATOMS: atom_id res chain seq x y z
N MET A 1 31.01 35.16 91.28
CA MET A 1 30.81 36.49 91.89
C MET A 1 31.08 36.34 93.37
N ASP A 2 32.11 37.05 93.84
CA ASP A 2 32.68 36.90 95.18
C ASP A 2 31.74 37.46 96.25
N ALA A 3 31.36 36.65 97.25
CA ALA A 3 30.41 37.04 98.29
C ALA A 3 30.89 38.24 99.13
N GLN A 4 32.19 38.50 99.15
CA GLN A 4 32.78 39.66 99.81
C GLN A 4 32.55 40.99 99.05
N ALA A 5 32.38 40.95 97.72
CA ALA A 5 32.15 42.16 96.93
C ALA A 5 30.74 42.74 97.17
N VAL A 6 29.74 41.88 97.40
CA VAL A 6 28.36 42.29 97.70
C VAL A 6 28.26 42.95 99.08
N LYS A 7 28.98 42.42 100.08
CA LYS A 7 29.02 43.01 101.44
C LYS A 7 29.60 44.42 101.47
N LYS A 8 30.62 44.69 100.63
CA LYS A 8 31.33 45.98 100.64
C LYS A 8 30.51 47.14 100.06
N TYR A 9 29.58 46.86 99.14
CA TYR A 9 28.72 47.88 98.53
C TYR A 9 27.41 48.14 99.29
N PHE A 10 26.92 47.18 100.07
CA PHE A 10 25.65 47.32 100.80
C PHE A 10 25.78 47.95 102.18
N THR A 11 26.93 47.89 102.83
CA THR A 11 27.05 48.27 104.26
C THR A 11 27.21 49.78 104.51
N PRO A 12 28.09 50.52 103.79
CA PRO A 12 28.34 51.93 104.15
C PRO A 12 27.18 52.89 103.85
N LYS A 13 26.41 52.63 102.78
CA LYS A 13 25.25 53.47 102.42
C LYS A 13 24.00 53.20 103.28
N TRP A 14 23.97 52.05 103.96
CA TRP A 14 22.87 51.69 104.85
C TRP A 14 22.98 52.37 106.22
N GLU A 15 24.19 52.49 106.75
CA GLU A 15 24.44 53.16 108.04
C GLU A 15 24.10 54.66 107.99
N GLU A 16 24.35 55.32 106.85
CA GLU A 16 23.99 56.74 106.64
C GLU A 16 22.47 56.94 106.60
N PHE A 17 21.72 56.00 106.00
CA PHE A 17 20.25 56.05 105.91
C PHE A 17 19.56 55.76 107.25
N SER A 18 20.14 54.90 108.10
CA SER A 18 19.58 54.56 109.41
C SER A 18 19.80 55.61 110.50
N SER A 19 20.56 56.67 110.22
CA SER A 19 20.92 57.68 111.22
C SER A 19 19.92 58.83 111.38
N HIS A 20 18.94 58.95 110.46
CA HIS A 20 18.00 60.09 110.42
C HIS A 20 16.54 59.75 110.00
N GLY A 21 16.14 58.47 109.96
CA GLY A 21 14.77 58.05 109.62
C GLY A 21 14.25 56.96 110.55
N GLU A 22 12.96 56.95 110.86
CA GLU A 22 12.36 55.92 111.72
C GLU A 22 12.48 54.54 111.04
N LEU A 23 12.72 53.49 111.82
CA LEU A 23 12.93 52.12 111.32
C LEU A 23 11.79 51.64 110.39
N GLU A 24 10.58 52.14 110.63
CA GLU A 24 9.39 51.89 109.81
C GLU A 24 9.53 52.48 108.40
N ASP A 25 10.04 53.70 108.23
CA ASP A 25 10.24 54.35 106.92
C ASP A 25 11.21 53.54 106.04
N VAL A 26 12.24 52.95 106.65
CA VAL A 26 13.25 52.16 105.97
C VAL A 26 12.71 50.79 105.54
N LEU A 27 11.87 50.17 106.37
CA LEU A 27 11.16 48.94 106.05
C LEU A 27 10.14 49.17 104.93
N GLU A 28 9.37 50.26 104.99
CA GLU A 28 8.43 50.64 103.93
C GLU A 28 9.13 50.92 102.60
N ALA A 29 10.25 51.64 102.61
CA ALA A 29 11.03 51.89 101.40
C ALA A 29 11.60 50.59 100.79
N SER A 30 12.05 49.66 101.63
CA SER A 30 12.57 48.36 101.21
C SER A 30 11.46 47.48 100.64
N LEU A 31 10.29 47.44 101.29
CA LEU A 31 9.12 46.70 100.82
C LEU A 31 8.59 47.29 99.51
N ALA A 32 8.49 48.60 99.40
CA ALA A 32 8.08 49.30 98.17
C ALA A 32 9.10 49.10 97.03
N SER A 33 10.39 48.99 97.35
CA SER A 33 11.43 48.65 96.38
C SER A 33 11.30 47.20 95.91
N ALA A 34 11.09 46.25 96.84
CA ALA A 34 10.87 44.84 96.54
C ALA A 34 9.61 44.62 95.68
N ILE A 35 8.49 45.27 96.05
CA ILE A 35 7.23 45.23 95.29
C ILE A 35 7.43 45.79 93.88
N ARG A 36 8.13 46.93 93.73
CA ARG A 36 8.45 47.50 92.41
C ARG A 36 9.35 46.58 91.58
N ALA A 37 10.36 45.97 92.19
CA ALA A 37 11.23 45.01 91.50
C ALA A 37 10.45 43.76 91.05
N SER A 38 9.60 43.21 91.91
CA SER A 38 8.74 42.06 91.57
C SER A 38 7.70 42.41 90.49
N ALA A 39 7.09 43.60 90.54
CA ALA A 39 6.17 44.07 89.50
C ALA A 39 6.88 44.23 88.15
N MET A 40 8.12 44.75 88.15
CA MET A 40 8.93 44.89 86.94
C MET A 40 9.32 43.52 86.36
N GLN A 41 9.71 42.55 87.22
CA GLN A 41 9.99 41.18 86.80
C GLN A 41 8.75 40.49 86.21
N MET A 42 7.57 40.65 86.83
CA MET A 42 6.32 40.11 86.28
C MET A 42 5.97 40.73 84.92
N LYS A 43 6.21 42.02 84.73
CA LYS A 43 6.02 42.69 83.44
C LYS A 43 6.96 42.12 82.37
N VAL A 44 8.25 41.96 82.69
CA VAL A 44 9.24 41.37 81.76
C VAL A 44 8.87 39.93 81.40
N LEU A 45 8.42 39.13 82.37
CA LEU A 45 7.96 37.76 82.11
C LEU A 45 6.69 37.72 81.27
N GLY A 46 5.76 38.67 81.47
CA GLY A 46 4.57 38.84 80.64
C GLY A 46 4.92 39.18 79.19
N GLU A 47 5.79 40.16 78.97
CA GLU A 47 6.28 40.54 77.63
C GLU A 47 7.06 39.40 76.96
N PHE A 48 7.90 38.68 77.71
CA PHE A 48 8.62 37.50 77.22
C PHE A 48 7.65 36.40 76.80
N ARG A 49 6.62 36.12 77.61
CA ARG A 49 5.59 35.13 77.28
C ARG A 49 4.82 35.50 76.02
N MET A 50 4.47 36.78 75.85
CA MET A 50 3.81 37.27 74.64
C MET A 50 4.69 37.11 73.40
N ARG A 51 5.97 37.52 73.45
CA ARG A 51 6.94 37.32 72.36
C ARG A 51 7.12 35.83 72.01
N MET A 52 7.19 34.96 73.02
CA MET A 52 7.30 33.51 72.80
C MET A 52 6.04 32.93 72.13
N GLN A 53 4.85 33.42 72.46
CA GLN A 53 3.61 33.01 71.79
C GLN A 53 3.57 33.49 70.34
N GLU A 54 4.00 34.72 70.06
CA GLU A 54 4.12 35.25 68.69
C GLU A 54 5.14 34.44 67.88
N GLN A 55 6.32 34.14 68.43
CA GLN A 55 7.30 33.30 67.76
C GLN A 55 6.78 31.89 67.47
N ARG A 56 6.01 31.29 68.39
CA ARG A 56 5.37 29.99 68.14
C ARG A 56 4.39 30.05 66.97
N LYS A 57 3.62 31.13 66.84
CA LYS A 57 2.71 31.33 65.69
C LYS A 57 3.49 31.46 64.38
N LEU A 58 4.58 32.23 64.38
CA LEU A 58 5.44 32.40 63.20
C LEU A 58 6.09 31.07 62.78
N VAL A 59 6.59 30.27 63.74
CA VAL A 59 7.16 28.94 63.46
C VAL A 59 6.10 27.99 62.92
N ALA A 60 4.88 28.01 63.45
CA ALA A 60 3.78 27.19 62.94
C ALA A 60 3.38 27.59 61.50
N GLN A 61 3.33 28.89 61.20
CA GLN A 61 3.07 29.39 59.84
C GLN A 61 4.21 29.03 58.88
N ALA A 62 5.47 29.19 59.29
CA ALA A 62 6.62 28.80 58.48
C ALA A 62 6.65 27.29 58.20
N SER A 63 6.30 26.45 59.19
CA SER A 63 6.20 25.00 59.00
C SER A 63 5.05 24.62 58.06
N LYS A 64 3.92 25.33 58.11
CA LYS A 64 2.82 25.13 57.16
C LYS A 64 3.22 25.52 55.74
N ALA A 65 3.85 26.68 55.57
CA ALA A 65 4.35 27.15 54.28
C ALA A 65 5.43 26.21 53.69
N ASP A 66 6.34 25.68 54.52
CA ASP A 66 7.35 24.71 54.08
C ASP A 66 6.72 23.39 53.59
N LYS A 67 5.66 22.91 54.25
CA LYS A 67 4.91 21.73 53.80
C LYS A 67 4.21 21.96 52.47
N GLU A 68 3.52 23.10 52.33
CA GLU A 68 2.83 23.47 51.09
C GLU A 68 3.83 23.65 49.94
N HIS A 69 4.99 24.25 50.19
CA HIS A 69 6.06 24.40 49.20
C HIS A 69 6.63 23.05 48.75
N LYS A 70 6.87 22.11 49.67
CA LYS A 70 7.32 20.75 49.34
C LYS A 70 6.30 20.00 48.49
N GLN A 71 5.02 20.06 48.84
CA GLN A 71 3.95 19.46 48.04
C GLN A 71 3.85 20.07 46.64
N ALA A 72 4.02 21.39 46.52
CA ALA A 72 4.05 22.05 45.21
C ALA A 72 5.25 21.61 44.36
N LEU A 73 6.43 21.45 44.97
CA LEU A 73 7.63 20.93 44.30
C LEU A 73 7.46 19.48 43.83
N GLU A 74 6.90 18.59 44.67
CA GLU A 74 6.60 17.21 44.29
C GLU A 74 5.57 17.16 43.16
N GLY A 75 4.53 18.01 43.22
CA GLY A 75 3.54 18.16 42.14
C GLY A 75 4.17 18.62 40.82
N LEU A 76 5.08 19.59 40.87
CA LEU A 76 5.82 20.06 39.69
C LEU A 76 6.72 18.98 39.10
N GLN A 77 7.41 18.19 39.94
CA GLN A 77 8.23 17.06 39.48
C GLN A 77 7.39 15.97 38.80
N GLY A 78 6.21 15.65 39.37
CA GLY A 78 5.29 14.69 38.76
C GLY A 78 4.73 15.16 37.40
N LEU A 79 4.38 16.45 37.30
CA LEU A 79 3.95 17.05 36.04
C LEU A 79 5.09 17.08 35.01
N GLN A 80 6.32 17.39 35.42
CA GLN A 80 7.49 17.38 34.54
C GLN A 80 7.75 15.96 33.99
N ALA A 81 7.72 14.93 34.85
CA ALA A 81 7.88 13.54 34.40
C ALA A 81 6.78 13.11 33.41
N THR A 82 5.53 13.55 33.64
CA THR A 82 4.40 13.29 32.73
C THR A 82 4.59 14.01 31.40
N LEU A 83 5.06 15.26 31.42
CA LEU A 83 5.35 16.04 30.22
C LEU A 83 6.46 15.38 29.39
N ASP A 84 7.55 14.96 30.03
CA ASP A 84 8.67 14.30 29.37
C ASP A 84 8.24 12.95 28.76
N SER A 85 7.47 12.14 29.50
CA SER A 85 6.90 10.89 28.98
C SER A 85 5.97 11.12 27.79
N THR A 86 5.11 12.14 27.86
CA THR A 86 4.18 12.47 26.76
C THR A 86 4.94 12.96 25.54
N ARG A 87 6.01 13.73 25.73
CA ARG A 87 6.88 14.19 24.65
C ARG A 87 7.58 13.03 23.95
N THR A 88 8.15 12.07 24.68
CA THR A 88 8.76 10.89 24.08
C THR A 88 7.74 10.05 23.31
N ALA A 89 6.53 9.87 23.85
CA ALA A 89 5.46 9.17 23.14
C ALA A 89 5.04 9.91 21.85
N TYR A 90 4.98 11.24 21.88
CA TYR A 90 4.70 12.07 20.72
C TYR A 90 5.80 11.94 19.65
N GLU A 91 7.07 12.05 20.03
CA GLU A 91 8.22 11.92 19.10
C GLU A 91 8.25 10.53 18.44
N TYR A 92 7.92 9.48 19.20
CA TYR A 92 7.77 8.13 18.68
C TYR A 92 6.61 8.03 17.66
N MET A 93 5.42 8.55 18.01
CA MET A 93 4.28 8.56 17.08
C MET A 93 4.54 9.37 15.81
N GLU A 94 5.31 10.47 15.91
CA GLU A 94 5.68 11.28 14.75
C GLU A 94 6.62 10.50 13.80
N ALA A 95 7.54 9.70 14.35
CA ALA A 95 8.41 8.83 13.56
C ALA A 95 7.61 7.72 12.86
N ASP A 96 6.72 7.04 13.59
CA ASP A 96 5.85 5.98 13.05
C ASP A 96 4.93 6.53 11.94
N LEU A 97 4.43 7.75 12.08
CA LEU A 97 3.62 8.42 11.06
C LEU A 97 4.44 8.67 9.78
N LYS A 98 5.67 9.19 9.92
CA LYS A 98 6.58 9.42 8.77
C LYS A 98 6.92 8.12 8.04
N GLU A 99 7.15 7.03 8.78
CA GLU A 99 7.38 5.72 8.18
C GLU A 99 6.13 5.21 7.44
N SER A 100 4.96 5.35 8.06
CA SER A 100 3.68 4.97 7.45
C SER A 100 3.39 5.77 6.16
N ASP A 101 3.66 7.07 6.14
CA ASP A 101 3.52 7.92 4.95
C ASP A 101 4.47 7.50 3.84
N SER A 102 5.72 7.16 4.17
CA SER A 102 6.69 6.63 3.21
C SER A 102 6.22 5.30 2.60
N ASN A 103 5.71 4.40 3.44
CA ASN A 103 5.16 3.11 3.01
C ASN A 103 3.92 3.28 2.12
N LEU A 104 3.01 4.19 2.47
CA LEU A 104 1.84 4.54 1.64
C LEU A 104 2.25 5.08 0.28
N LEU A 105 3.25 5.97 0.24
CA LEU A 105 3.77 6.50 -1.02
C LEU A 105 4.37 5.39 -1.90
N ASN A 106 5.11 4.46 -1.31
CA ASN A 106 5.69 3.32 -2.02
C ASN A 106 4.60 2.39 -2.58
N LEU A 107 3.62 2.02 -1.75
CA LEU A 107 2.48 1.20 -2.18
C LEU A 107 1.67 1.87 -3.30
N THR A 108 1.45 3.18 -3.20
CA THR A 108 0.75 3.95 -4.25
C THR A 108 1.51 3.91 -5.58
N LYS A 109 2.85 4.03 -5.55
CA LYS A 109 3.68 3.89 -6.76
C LYS A 109 3.59 2.48 -7.35
N GLN A 110 3.66 1.45 -6.52
CA GLN A 110 3.54 0.06 -6.97
C GLN A 110 2.18 -0.21 -7.60
N LEU A 111 1.09 0.29 -6.99
CA LEU A 111 -0.26 0.16 -7.52
C LEU A 111 -0.41 0.85 -8.88
N ASN A 112 0.11 2.07 -9.03
CA ASN A 112 0.07 2.81 -10.30
C ASN A 112 0.83 2.07 -11.41
N ASN A 113 1.99 1.50 -11.10
CA ASN A 113 2.77 0.71 -12.04
C ASN A 113 2.02 -0.57 -12.46
N ALA A 114 1.41 -1.27 -11.50
CA ALA A 114 0.61 -2.47 -11.77
C ALA A 114 -0.60 -2.14 -12.66
N ASN A 115 -1.30 -1.03 -12.39
CA ASN A 115 -2.44 -0.59 -13.18
C ASN A 115 -2.04 -0.22 -14.62
N ALA A 116 -0.90 0.46 -14.80
CA ALA A 116 -0.36 0.74 -16.12
C ALA A 116 -0.01 -0.54 -16.90
N ALA A 117 0.63 -1.51 -16.24
CA ALA A 117 0.93 -2.81 -16.84
C ALA A 117 -0.34 -3.58 -17.22
N GLN A 118 -1.37 -3.57 -16.37
CA GLN A 118 -2.66 -4.18 -16.66
C GLN A 118 -3.34 -3.53 -17.87
N LYS A 119 -3.28 -2.20 -17.99
CA LYS A 119 -3.81 -1.48 -19.15
C LYS A 119 -3.11 -1.91 -20.45
N VAL A 120 -1.78 -1.95 -20.45
CA VAL A 120 -1.00 -2.42 -21.62
C VAL A 120 -1.35 -3.86 -21.97
N ALA A 121 -1.51 -4.74 -20.98
CA ALA A 121 -1.91 -6.13 -21.20
C ALA A 121 -3.34 -6.22 -21.79
N ALA A 122 -4.27 -5.39 -21.31
CA ALA A 122 -5.63 -5.35 -21.83
C ALA A 122 -5.67 -4.87 -23.30
N GLU A 123 -4.90 -3.83 -23.65
CA GLU A 123 -4.79 -3.33 -25.02
C GLU A 123 -4.17 -4.38 -25.95
N ALA A 124 -3.11 -5.08 -25.52
CA ALA A 124 -2.50 -6.16 -26.28
C ALA A 124 -3.48 -7.33 -26.52
N LEU A 125 -4.28 -7.69 -25.51
CA LEU A 125 -5.32 -8.71 -25.63
C LEU A 125 -6.43 -8.29 -26.60
N GLU A 126 -6.81 -7.01 -26.61
CA GLU A 126 -7.78 -6.49 -27.58
C GLU A 126 -7.26 -6.59 -29.02
N ILE A 127 -5.99 -6.25 -29.25
CA ILE A 127 -5.35 -6.37 -30.57
C ILE A 127 -5.31 -7.83 -31.02
N ALA A 128 -4.88 -8.75 -30.15
CA ALA A 128 -4.86 -10.18 -30.46
C ALA A 128 -6.25 -10.73 -30.78
N ASN A 129 -7.29 -10.28 -30.06
CA ASN A 129 -8.67 -10.67 -30.33
C ASN A 129 -9.19 -10.12 -31.67
N LYS A 130 -8.85 -8.89 -32.04
CA LYS A 130 -9.17 -8.33 -33.36
C LYS A 130 -8.51 -9.14 -34.46
N GLU A 131 -7.23 -9.48 -34.31
CA GLU A 131 -6.51 -10.28 -35.29
C GLU A 131 -7.06 -11.70 -35.41
N LYS A 132 -7.36 -12.36 -34.28
CA LYS A 132 -8.04 -13.66 -34.28
C LYS A 132 -9.37 -13.61 -35.05
N ARG A 133 -10.18 -12.57 -34.88
CA ARG A 133 -11.45 -12.40 -35.61
C ARG A 133 -11.20 -12.19 -37.11
N ARG A 134 -10.17 -11.44 -37.48
CA ARG A 134 -9.76 -11.23 -38.88
C ARG A 134 -9.37 -12.56 -39.53
N LEU A 135 -8.46 -13.31 -38.90
CA LEU A 135 -8.00 -14.62 -39.37
C LEU A 135 -9.15 -15.64 -39.46
N LEU A 136 -10.11 -15.64 -38.53
CA LEU A 136 -11.29 -16.50 -38.60
C LEU A 136 -12.18 -16.18 -39.80
N LYS A 137 -12.33 -14.90 -40.17
CA LYS A 137 -13.07 -14.50 -41.38
C LYS A 137 -12.34 -14.96 -42.65
N GLU A 138 -11.02 -14.78 -42.70
CA GLU A 138 -10.20 -15.25 -43.83
C GLU A 138 -10.26 -16.77 -43.98
N ALA A 139 -10.17 -17.50 -42.86
CA ALA A 139 -10.29 -18.96 -42.87
C ALA A 139 -11.64 -19.41 -43.42
N LYS A 140 -12.75 -18.79 -42.97
CA LYS A 140 -14.09 -19.08 -43.52
C LYS A 140 -14.20 -18.79 -45.01
N SER A 141 -13.68 -17.65 -45.46
CA SER A 141 -13.68 -17.30 -46.88
C SER A 141 -12.91 -18.31 -47.72
N ARG A 142 -11.75 -18.79 -47.22
CA ARG A 142 -10.96 -19.82 -47.90
C ARG A 142 -11.65 -21.17 -47.89
N ASP A 143 -12.32 -21.54 -46.81
CA ASP A 143 -13.11 -22.78 -46.74
C ASP A 143 -14.25 -22.77 -47.77
N GLU A 144 -14.94 -21.62 -47.93
CA GLU A 144 -15.97 -21.44 -48.96
C GLU A 144 -15.39 -21.56 -50.38
N GLU A 145 -14.24 -20.92 -50.65
CA GLU A 145 -13.54 -21.02 -51.94
C GLU A 145 -13.11 -22.46 -52.25
N ILE A 146 -12.52 -23.16 -51.27
CA ILE A 146 -12.15 -24.57 -51.41
C ILE A 146 -13.38 -25.43 -51.69
N SER A 147 -14.51 -25.17 -51.02
CA SER A 147 -15.76 -25.89 -51.27
C SER A 147 -16.27 -25.66 -52.69
N GLY A 148 -16.19 -24.43 -53.21
CA GLY A 148 -16.53 -24.10 -54.59
C GLY A 148 -15.65 -24.85 -55.59
N LEU A 149 -14.33 -24.75 -55.42
CA LEU A 149 -13.35 -25.44 -56.26
C LEU A 149 -13.53 -26.97 -56.26
N ARG A 150 -13.90 -27.57 -55.12
CA ARG A 150 -14.21 -29.01 -55.04
C ARG A 150 -15.42 -29.38 -55.89
N LYS A 151 -16.47 -28.55 -55.86
CA LYS A 151 -17.67 -28.77 -56.68
C LYS A 151 -17.36 -28.62 -58.17
N ASP A 152 -16.58 -27.61 -58.54
CA ASP A 152 -16.18 -27.39 -59.93
C ASP A 152 -15.30 -28.55 -60.45
N LEU A 153 -14.41 -29.07 -59.59
CA LEU A 153 -13.61 -30.24 -59.91
C LEU A 153 -14.48 -31.48 -60.14
N GLU A 154 -15.48 -31.71 -59.29
CA GLU A 154 -16.44 -32.83 -59.44
C GLU A 154 -17.21 -32.73 -60.76
N LEU A 155 -17.72 -31.53 -61.09
CA LEU A 155 -18.41 -31.28 -62.36
C LEU A 155 -17.49 -31.52 -63.56
N SER A 156 -16.25 -31.03 -63.50
CA SER A 156 -15.26 -31.23 -64.57
C SER A 156 -14.89 -32.71 -64.74
N GLN A 157 -14.75 -33.46 -63.65
CA GLN A 157 -14.50 -34.90 -63.70
C GLN A 157 -15.68 -35.67 -64.34
N ASN A 158 -16.91 -35.28 -64.03
CA ASN A 158 -18.10 -35.90 -64.63
C ASN A 158 -18.21 -35.56 -66.12
N GLY A 159 -18.04 -34.29 -66.49
CA GLY A 159 -18.03 -33.88 -67.90
C GLY A 159 -16.91 -34.56 -68.70
N ARG A 160 -15.73 -34.79 -68.08
CA ARG A 160 -14.66 -35.57 -68.70
C ARG A 160 -15.05 -37.03 -68.93
N LYS A 161 -15.72 -37.68 -67.96
CA LYS A 161 -16.21 -39.06 -68.12
C LYS A 161 -17.24 -39.16 -69.24
N GLU A 162 -18.15 -38.19 -69.34
CA GLU A 162 -19.14 -38.11 -70.42
C GLU A 162 -18.46 -37.94 -71.78
N ALA A 163 -17.51 -37.00 -71.91
CA ALA A 163 -16.76 -36.80 -73.14
C ALA A 163 -15.91 -38.03 -73.53
N GLU A 164 -15.31 -38.73 -72.56
CA GLU A 164 -14.59 -39.99 -72.81
C GLU A 164 -15.55 -41.12 -73.24
N ALA A 165 -16.78 -41.16 -72.73
CA ALA A 165 -17.80 -42.12 -73.15
C ALA A 165 -18.29 -41.84 -74.57
N GLU A 166 -18.62 -40.58 -74.88
CA GLU A 166 -19.04 -40.16 -76.22
C GLU A 166 -17.94 -40.43 -77.26
N LYS A 167 -16.67 -40.14 -76.92
CA LYS A 167 -15.54 -40.46 -77.77
C LYS A 167 -15.47 -41.97 -78.09
N ARG A 168 -15.62 -42.84 -77.07
CA ARG A 168 -15.61 -44.29 -77.27
C ARG A 168 -16.78 -44.77 -78.13
N GLU A 169 -17.95 -44.16 -77.96
CA GLU A 169 -19.12 -44.49 -78.78
C GLU A 169 -18.90 -44.11 -80.25
N VAL A 170 -18.38 -42.92 -80.51
CA VAL A 170 -18.02 -42.48 -81.88
C VAL A 170 -16.95 -43.37 -82.49
N GLU A 171 -15.90 -43.72 -81.74
CA GLU A 171 -14.85 -44.65 -82.19
C GLU A 171 -15.42 -46.03 -82.53
N ALA A 172 -16.35 -46.55 -81.73
CA ALA A 172 -17.02 -47.83 -81.99
C ALA A 172 -17.94 -47.77 -83.22
N GLN A 173 -18.69 -46.68 -83.40
CA GLN A 173 -19.52 -46.46 -84.59
C GLN A 173 -18.66 -46.37 -85.85
N LEU A 174 -17.52 -45.67 -85.78
CA LEU A 174 -16.58 -45.57 -86.89
C LEU A 174 -15.99 -46.94 -87.25
N ALA A 175 -15.53 -47.71 -86.25
CA ALA A 175 -14.99 -49.05 -86.47
C ALA A 175 -16.02 -50.00 -87.08
N ASN A 176 -17.28 -49.92 -86.64
CA ASN A 176 -18.38 -50.70 -87.24
C ASN A 176 -18.63 -50.28 -88.69
N ALA A 177 -18.67 -48.98 -88.98
CA ALA A 177 -18.85 -48.47 -90.35
C ALA A 177 -17.68 -48.85 -91.26
N GLU A 178 -16.44 -48.82 -90.76
CA GLU A 178 -15.25 -49.27 -91.48
C GLU A 178 -15.30 -50.78 -91.75
N ALA A 179 -15.69 -51.58 -90.76
CA ALA A 179 -15.85 -53.02 -90.93
C ALA A 179 -16.95 -53.36 -91.96
N ASP A 180 -18.09 -52.68 -91.89
CA ASP A 180 -19.19 -52.83 -92.85
C ASP A 180 -18.77 -52.40 -94.27
N PHE A 181 -17.99 -51.31 -94.39
CA PHE A 181 -17.45 -50.86 -95.66
C PHE A 181 -16.49 -51.90 -96.26
N VAL A 182 -15.54 -52.41 -95.47
CA VAL A 182 -14.58 -53.43 -95.92
C VAL A 182 -15.29 -54.72 -96.32
N ALA A 183 -16.24 -55.19 -95.50
CA ALA A 183 -17.01 -56.40 -95.78
C ALA A 183 -17.83 -56.28 -97.08
N ASN A 184 -18.36 -55.09 -97.37
CA ASN A 184 -19.16 -54.83 -98.57
C ASN A 184 -18.39 -54.19 -99.72
N PHE A 185 -17.07 -53.98 -99.59
CA PHE A 185 -16.28 -53.26 -100.58
C PHE A 185 -16.39 -53.91 -101.97
N HIS A 186 -16.35 -55.24 -102.02
CA HIS A 186 -16.50 -56.00 -103.27
C HIS A 186 -17.84 -55.81 -104.00
N ASN A 187 -18.87 -55.33 -103.29
CA ASN A 187 -20.20 -55.02 -103.83
C ASN A 187 -20.36 -53.54 -104.22
N THR A 188 -19.32 -52.71 -104.07
CA THR A 188 -19.37 -51.30 -104.41
C THR A 188 -19.02 -51.07 -105.89
N GLU A 189 -19.63 -50.04 -106.51
CA GLU A 189 -19.27 -49.59 -107.86
C GLU A 189 -17.77 -49.28 -107.99
N ALA A 190 -17.13 -48.80 -106.91
CA ALA A 190 -15.70 -48.53 -106.89
C ALA A 190 -14.88 -49.81 -107.08
N TYR A 191 -15.22 -50.90 -106.41
CA TYR A 191 -14.56 -52.19 -106.63
C TYR A 191 -14.87 -52.76 -108.01
N THR A 192 -16.11 -52.66 -108.48
CA THR A 192 -16.48 -53.10 -109.84
C THR A 192 -15.64 -52.37 -110.89
N ASN A 193 -15.53 -51.05 -110.79
CA ASN A 193 -14.71 -50.22 -111.68
C ASN A 193 -13.21 -50.55 -111.57
N PHE A 194 -12.70 -50.78 -110.36
CA PHE A 194 -11.31 -51.17 -110.12
C PHE A 194 -10.99 -52.55 -110.73
N SER A 195 -11.84 -53.54 -110.44
CA SER A 195 -11.74 -54.91 -110.96
C SER A 195 -11.81 -54.94 -112.49
N ASP A 196 -12.75 -54.20 -113.09
CA ASP A 196 -12.88 -54.06 -114.53
C ASP A 196 -11.65 -53.41 -115.16
N TYR A 197 -11.09 -52.36 -114.54
CA TYR A 197 -9.87 -51.72 -115.00
C TYR A 197 -8.68 -52.69 -115.00
N PHE A 198 -8.42 -53.38 -113.89
CA PHE A 198 -7.29 -54.32 -113.78
C PHE A 198 -7.47 -55.56 -114.65
N SER A 199 -8.70 -56.03 -114.85
CA SER A 199 -8.98 -57.12 -115.79
C SER A 199 -8.66 -56.71 -117.24
N ARG A 200 -8.99 -55.47 -117.64
CA ARG A 200 -8.65 -54.95 -118.98
C ARG A 200 -7.15 -54.75 -119.16
N VAL A 201 -6.46 -54.21 -118.15
CA VAL A 201 -5.00 -53.99 -118.19
C VAL A 201 -4.25 -55.32 -118.22
N GLY A 202 -4.61 -56.29 -117.35
CA GLY A 202 -4.00 -57.62 -117.34
C GLY A 202 -4.21 -58.40 -118.63
N GLN A 203 -5.35 -58.22 -119.30
CA GLN A 203 -5.61 -58.78 -120.63
C GLN A 203 -4.77 -58.11 -121.73
N GLN A 204 -4.44 -56.82 -121.60
CA GLN A 204 -3.56 -56.12 -122.55
C GLN A 204 -2.07 -56.48 -122.36
N GLU A 205 -1.64 -56.85 -121.15
CA GLU A 205 -0.25 -57.20 -120.84
C GLU A 205 0.06 -58.72 -120.88
N GLY A 206 -0.93 -59.58 -121.15
CA GLY A 206 -0.71 -61.01 -121.39
C GLY A 206 -0.44 -61.85 -120.13
N LEU A 207 -0.77 -61.35 -118.94
CA LEU A 207 -0.67 -62.10 -117.68
C LEU A 207 -1.97 -62.88 -117.45
N THR A 208 -1.94 -64.17 -117.73
CA THR A 208 -3.01 -65.12 -117.39
C THR A 208 -2.92 -65.49 -115.91
N ALA A 209 -4.08 -65.50 -115.24
CA ALA A 209 -4.23 -65.65 -113.80
C ALA A 209 -3.60 -66.94 -113.22
N LEU A 210 -2.91 -66.79 -112.09
CA LEU A 210 -2.71 -67.81 -111.05
C LEU A 210 -3.56 -67.43 -109.84
#